data_AF-A0A353GEX1-F1
#
_entry.id   AF-A0A353GEX1-F1
#
_cell.length_a   1.000
_cell.length_b   1.000
_cell.length_c   1.000
_cell.angle_alpha   90.00
_cell.angle_beta   90.00
_cell.angle_gamma   90.00
#
_symmetry.space_group_name_H-M   'P 1'
#
loop_
_entity.id
_entity.type
_entity.pdbx_description
1 polymer ?
#
loop_
_entity_poly.entity_id
_entity_poly.type
_entity_poly.pdbx_seq_one_letter_code
_entity_poly.pdbx_strand_id
1 'polypeptide(L)'
;PNLRYELDRFCARTGGRVSFNKEALRRFLGFASSSGASWSANFRDLGGAVTRMATLAPGGRITEEVVAEEVERLGAAWHRADAVTEKTQSDAAILEDALGKAGAQELDAFDRVQLAEVLRVCRTTSNLSEAGRVLFAVSREKKKTTNDADRVRKYLMRFGVDYDALRRVG
;
A
#
# COMPACT_ATOMS: atom_id res chain seq x y z
N PRO A 1 8.49 -0.10 18.90
CA PRO A 1 8.76 -1.55 18.61
C PRO A 1 9.47 -2.24 19.79
N ASN A 2 9.16 -3.51 20.08
CA ASN A 2 9.77 -4.28 21.18
C ASN A 2 11.14 -4.87 20.78
N LEU A 3 12.07 -3.99 20.38
CA LEU A 3 13.35 -4.35 19.77
C LEU A 3 14.27 -5.11 20.72
N ARG A 4 14.30 -4.73 22.00
CA ARG A 4 15.16 -5.35 23.01
C ARG A 4 14.80 -6.81 23.23
N TYR A 5 13.50 -7.11 23.30
CA TYR A 5 13.00 -8.48 23.42
C TYR A 5 13.45 -9.36 22.25
N GLU A 6 13.32 -8.88 21.00
CA GLU A 6 13.75 -9.66 19.83
C GLU A 6 15.26 -9.86 19.78
N LEU A 7 16.05 -8.89 20.25
CA LEU A 7 17.51 -9.00 20.34
C LEU A 7 17.94 -10.01 21.41
N ASP A 8 17.32 -9.96 22.59
CA ASP A 8 17.56 -10.92 23.69
C ASP A 8 17.19 -12.34 23.25
N ARG A 9 16.06 -12.49 22.54
CA ARG A 9 15.61 -13.76 21.97
C ARG A 9 16.59 -14.31 20.91
N PHE A 10 17.17 -13.45 20.07
CA PHE A 10 18.19 -13.85 19.12
C PHE A 10 19.45 -14.35 19.83
N CYS A 11 19.93 -13.62 20.84
CA CYS A 11 21.12 -13.99 21.61
C CYS A 11 20.93 -15.32 22.36
N ALA A 12 19.76 -15.53 22.97
CA ALA A 12 19.42 -16.77 23.65
C ALA A 12 19.43 -17.98 22.71
N ARG A 13 19.00 -17.79 21.45
CA ARG A 13 18.94 -18.86 20.44
C ARG A 13 20.30 -19.19 19.81
N THR A 14 21.16 -18.20 19.63
CA THR A 14 22.43 -18.35 18.90
C THR A 14 23.64 -18.49 19.82
N GLY A 15 23.50 -18.21 21.11
CA GLY A 15 24.59 -18.24 22.09
C GLY A 15 25.58 -17.08 21.97
N GLY A 16 25.42 -16.22 20.96
CA GLY A 16 26.25 -15.03 20.75
C GLY A 16 25.70 -13.78 21.45
N ARG A 17 26.58 -12.85 21.84
CA ARG A 17 26.17 -11.53 22.33
C ARG A 17 26.13 -10.55 21.16
N VAL A 18 24.96 -9.99 20.90
CA VAL A 18 24.78 -8.94 19.89
C VAL A 18 24.22 -7.68 20.54
N SER A 19 24.74 -6.51 20.15
CA SER A 19 24.30 -5.21 20.66
C SER A 19 24.29 -4.17 19.55
N PHE A 20 23.40 -3.18 19.68
CA PHE A 20 23.45 -1.98 18.85
C PHE A 20 24.44 -0.97 19.44
N ASN A 21 25.17 -0.25 18.57
CA ASN A 21 25.70 1.04 18.99
C ASN A 21 24.53 2.06 19.15
N LYS A 22 24.80 3.19 19.79
CA LYS A 22 23.74 4.14 20.17
C LYS A 22 23.09 4.80 18.95
N GLU A 23 23.90 5.07 17.94
CA GLU A 23 23.53 5.76 16.71
C GLU A 23 22.67 4.85 15.81
N ALA A 24 23.08 3.60 15.62
CA ALA A 24 22.36 2.56 14.91
C ALA A 24 21.00 2.27 15.55
N LEU A 25 20.95 2.19 16.88
CA LEU A 25 19.70 2.01 17.62
C LEU A 25 18.73 3.16 17.34
N ARG A 26 19.20 4.41 17.41
CA ARG A 26 18.38 5.59 17.15
C ARG A 26 17.87 5.60 15.71
N ARG A 27 18.74 5.31 14.75
CA ARG A 27 18.40 5.27 13.32
C ARG A 27 17.35 4.20 13.02
N PHE A 28 17.56 2.98 13.53
CA PHE A 28 16.62 1.88 13.31
C PHE A 28 15.27 2.15 13.97
N LEU A 29 15.23 2.67 15.20
CA LEU A 29 13.97 3.03 15.86
C LEU A 29 13.24 4.16 15.13
N GLY A 30 13.95 5.18 14.66
CA GLY A 30 13.38 6.26 13.85
C GLY A 30 12.73 5.75 12.58
N PHE A 31 13.40 4.85 11.85
CA PHE A 31 12.83 4.19 10.68
C PHE A 31 11.64 3.30 11.04
N ALA A 32 11.78 2.44 12.05
CA ALA A 32 10.77 1.46 12.44
C ALA A 32 9.47 2.11 12.95
N SER A 33 9.52 3.36 13.39
CA SER A 33 8.37 4.16 13.82
C SER A 33 7.94 5.23 12.79
N SER A 34 8.54 5.24 11.60
CA SER A 34 8.16 6.17 10.53
C SER A 34 6.84 5.76 9.85
N SER A 35 6.20 6.72 9.18
CA SER A 35 4.97 6.47 8.39
C SER A 35 5.19 5.57 7.18
N GLY A 36 6.44 5.39 6.73
CA GLY A 36 6.80 4.46 5.65
C GLY A 36 7.00 3.02 6.12
N ALA A 37 6.84 2.74 7.42
CA ALA A 37 7.08 1.43 7.98
C ALA A 37 5.83 0.54 7.94
N SER A 38 5.74 -0.34 6.94
CA SER A 38 4.53 -1.15 6.68
C SER A 38 4.35 -2.33 7.66
N TRP A 39 5.45 -2.98 8.07
CA TRP A 39 5.47 -4.11 9.04
C TRP A 39 4.30 -5.11 8.89
N SER A 40 4.00 -5.54 7.66
CA SER A 40 2.81 -6.35 7.33
C SER A 40 2.62 -7.63 8.17
N ALA A 41 3.70 -8.26 8.64
CA ALA A 41 3.65 -9.42 9.54
C ALA A 41 3.99 -9.10 11.00
N ASN A 42 3.92 -7.82 11.39
CA ASN A 42 4.14 -7.30 12.73
C ASN A 42 5.47 -7.79 13.36
N PHE A 43 5.39 -8.51 14.48
CA PHE A 43 6.54 -9.02 15.22
C PHE A 43 7.41 -9.99 14.41
N ARG A 44 6.84 -10.69 13.41
CA ARG A 44 7.61 -11.61 12.55
C ARG A 44 8.59 -10.84 11.68
N ASP A 45 8.16 -9.71 11.12
CA ASP A 45 9.01 -8.87 10.28
C ASP A 45 10.11 -8.22 11.12
N LEU A 46 9.76 -7.72 12.32
CA LEU A 46 10.73 -7.15 13.26
C LEU A 46 11.78 -8.19 13.68
N GLY A 47 11.37 -9.39 14.07
CA GLY A 47 12.30 -10.47 14.44
C GLY A 47 13.19 -10.92 13.27
N GLY A 48 12.65 -10.89 12.05
CA GLY A 48 13.42 -11.13 10.82
C GLY A 48 14.48 -10.07 10.58
N ALA A 49 14.12 -8.78 10.72
CA ALA A 49 15.06 -7.67 10.58
C ALA A 49 16.18 -7.73 11.64
N VAL A 50 15.83 -7.98 12.90
CA VAL A 50 16.80 -8.15 13.99
C VAL A 50 17.74 -9.32 13.72
N THR A 51 17.21 -10.46 13.26
CA THR A 51 18.03 -11.63 12.92
C THR A 51 19.05 -11.30 11.83
N ARG A 52 18.64 -10.59 10.77
CA ARG A 52 19.54 -10.21 9.66
C ARG A 52 20.62 -9.23 10.12
N MET A 53 20.25 -8.15 10.80
CA MET A 53 21.22 -7.19 11.33
C MET A 53 22.20 -7.86 12.30
N ALA A 54 21.72 -8.74 13.17
CA ALA A 54 22.57 -9.46 14.11
C ALA A 54 23.53 -10.45 13.43
N THR A 55 23.12 -11.05 12.30
CA THR A 55 23.96 -11.97 11.51
C THR A 55 25.02 -11.20 10.71
N LEU A 56 24.70 -10.00 10.23
CA LEU A 56 25.58 -9.15 9.43
C LEU A 56 26.49 -8.24 10.27
N ALA A 57 26.36 -8.26 11.60
CA ALA A 57 27.14 -7.46 12.53
C ALA A 57 28.49 -8.13 12.87
N PRO A 58 29.62 -7.65 12.31
CA PRO A 58 30.93 -8.22 12.61
C PRO A 58 31.25 -8.01 14.09
N GLY A 59 31.67 -9.07 14.79
CA GLY A 59 31.98 -9.00 16.22
C GLY A 59 30.76 -8.77 17.14
N GLY A 60 29.54 -8.97 16.65
CA GLY A 60 28.31 -8.85 17.46
C GLY A 60 27.92 -7.40 17.76
N ARG A 61 28.43 -6.41 17.01
CA ARG A 61 28.02 -5.02 17.15
C ARG A 61 27.31 -4.54 15.90
N ILE A 62 26.01 -4.27 16.01
CA ILE A 62 25.19 -3.70 14.94
C ILE A 62 25.56 -2.22 14.83
N THR A 63 26.16 -1.85 13.70
CA THR A 63 26.59 -0.50 13.38
C THR A 63 25.55 0.22 12.51
N GLU A 64 25.80 1.49 12.21
CA GLU A 64 24.88 2.29 11.38
C GLU A 64 24.81 1.79 9.95
N GLU A 65 25.92 1.25 9.43
CA GLU A 65 26.02 0.67 8.09
C GLU A 65 25.10 -0.56 7.98
N VAL A 66 25.16 -1.47 8.95
CA VAL A 66 24.27 -2.65 9.01
C VAL A 66 22.81 -2.25 9.08
N VAL A 67 22.48 -1.19 9.84
CA VAL A 67 21.11 -0.65 9.89
C VAL A 67 20.70 -0.03 8.56
N ALA A 68 21.59 0.72 7.90
CA ALA A 68 21.29 1.36 6.62
C ALA A 68 20.95 0.33 5.54
N GLU A 69 21.75 -0.74 5.44
CA GLU A 69 21.50 -1.86 4.52
C GLU A 69 20.16 -2.55 4.81
N GLU A 70 19.81 -2.75 6.09
CA GLU A 70 18.55 -3.37 6.45
C GLU A 70 17.34 -2.45 6.17
N VAL A 71 17.49 -1.15 6.39
CA VAL A 71 16.47 -0.13 6.05
C VAL A 71 16.20 -0.14 4.54
N GLU A 72 17.26 -0.15 3.72
CA GLU A 72 17.13 -0.21 2.26
C GLU A 72 16.43 -1.51 1.82
N ARG A 73 16.82 -2.64 2.39
CA ARG A 73 16.19 -3.94 2.13
C ARG A 73 14.70 -3.93 2.47
N LEU A 74 14.33 -3.41 3.64
CA LEU A 74 12.95 -3.34 4.08
C LEU A 74 12.14 -2.41 3.19
N GLY A 75 12.69 -1.24 2.83
CA GLY A 75 12.07 -0.31 1.89
C GLY A 75 11.80 -0.96 0.53
N ALA A 76 12.78 -1.66 -0.04
CA ALA A 76 12.63 -2.36 -1.31
C ALA A 76 11.61 -3.51 -1.24
N ALA A 77 11.58 -4.25 -0.12
CA ALA A 77 10.62 -5.33 0.09
C ALA A 77 9.18 -4.81 0.20
N TRP A 78 8.97 -3.69 0.91
CA TRP A 78 7.66 -3.07 1.04
C TRP A 78 7.19 -2.45 -0.27
N HIS A 79 8.04 -1.73 -0.99
CA HIS A 79 7.69 -1.23 -2.33
C HIS A 79 7.35 -2.37 -3.30
N ARG A 80 8.01 -3.52 -3.22
CA ARG A 80 7.65 -4.69 -4.03
C ARG A 80 6.30 -5.28 -3.59
N ALA A 81 5.99 -5.32 -2.30
CA ALA A 81 4.71 -5.82 -1.81
C ALA A 81 3.55 -4.90 -2.23
N ASP A 82 3.76 -3.59 -2.20
CA ASP A 82 2.82 -2.60 -2.74
C ASP A 82 2.64 -2.84 -4.25
N ALA A 83 3.73 -3.00 -5.01
CA ALA A 83 3.69 -3.29 -6.45
C ALA A 83 3.06 -4.66 -6.81
N VAL A 84 3.09 -5.65 -5.90
CA VAL A 84 2.40 -6.94 -6.11
C VAL A 84 0.90 -6.82 -5.82
N THR A 85 0.50 -5.94 -4.91
CA THR A 85 -0.91 -5.57 -4.71
C THR A 85 -1.45 -4.80 -5.93
N GLU A 86 -0.58 -4.05 -6.62
CA GLU A 86 -0.83 -3.38 -7.91
C GLU A 86 -0.92 -4.33 -9.14
N LYS A 87 -0.84 -5.66 -8.99
CA LYS A 87 -1.10 -6.59 -10.12
C LYS A 87 -2.57 -6.65 -10.54
N THR A 88 -3.46 -6.01 -9.80
CA THR A 88 -4.71 -5.48 -10.36
C THR A 88 -4.34 -4.14 -10.98
N GLN A 89 -4.45 -3.98 -12.31
CA GLN A 89 -4.16 -2.75 -13.08
C GLN A 89 -4.10 -1.52 -12.17
N SER A 90 -2.88 -1.01 -11.92
CA SER A 90 -2.66 -0.04 -10.84
C SER A 90 -3.66 1.11 -10.94
N ASP A 91 -4.12 1.63 -9.79
CA ASP A 91 -5.07 2.75 -9.79
C ASP A 91 -4.53 3.90 -10.66
N ALA A 92 -3.21 4.12 -10.64
CA ALA A 92 -2.52 5.04 -11.54
C ALA A 92 -2.76 4.72 -13.03
N ALA A 93 -2.57 3.48 -13.47
CA ALA A 93 -2.81 3.09 -14.87
C ALA A 93 -4.30 3.21 -15.27
N ILE A 94 -5.23 2.86 -14.38
CA ILE A 94 -6.68 3.02 -14.64
C ILE A 94 -7.03 4.49 -14.82
N LEU A 95 -6.50 5.36 -13.97
CA LEU A 95 -6.75 6.80 -13.99
C LEU A 95 -6.07 7.48 -15.17
N GLU A 96 -4.83 7.11 -15.50
CA GLU A 96 -4.11 7.64 -16.67
C GLU A 96 -4.80 7.26 -17.98
N ASP A 97 -5.37 6.06 -18.09
CA ASP A 97 -6.15 5.65 -19.26
C ASP A 97 -7.45 6.46 -19.40
N ALA A 98 -8.11 6.78 -18.28
CA ALA A 98 -9.39 7.49 -18.30
C ALA A 98 -9.26 9.02 -18.44
N LEU A 99 -8.21 9.62 -17.86
CA LEU A 99 -8.05 11.08 -17.76
C LEU A 99 -6.81 11.62 -18.49
N GLY A 100 -5.94 10.74 -18.95
CA GLY A 100 -4.58 11.10 -19.33
C GLY A 100 -3.68 11.38 -18.13
N LYS A 101 -2.36 11.43 -18.38
CA LYS A 101 -1.34 11.60 -17.33
C LYS A 101 -1.48 12.89 -16.53
N ALA A 102 -1.79 14.01 -17.20
CA ALA A 102 -1.96 15.31 -16.53
C ALA A 102 -3.19 15.30 -15.61
N GLY A 103 -4.35 14.84 -16.11
CA GLY A 103 -5.58 14.77 -15.32
C GLY A 103 -5.47 13.83 -14.12
N ALA A 104 -4.78 12.70 -14.27
CA ALA A 104 -4.54 11.78 -13.15
C ALA A 104 -3.63 12.38 -12.06
N GLN A 105 -2.72 13.30 -12.40
CA GLN A 105 -1.81 13.94 -11.45
C GLN A 105 -2.50 15.03 -10.62
N GLU A 106 -3.53 15.68 -11.16
CA GLU A 106 -4.30 16.74 -10.50
C GLU A 106 -5.29 16.22 -9.44
N LEU A 107 -5.54 14.90 -9.41
CA LEU A 107 -6.43 14.30 -8.42
C LEU A 107 -5.80 14.21 -7.04
N ASP A 108 -6.58 14.60 -6.03
CA ASP A 108 -6.29 14.31 -4.63
C ASP A 108 -6.25 12.81 -4.36
N ALA A 109 -5.46 12.39 -3.37
CA ALA A 109 -5.32 10.98 -3.00
C ALA A 109 -6.66 10.28 -2.69
N PHE A 110 -7.62 11.02 -2.13
CA PHE A 110 -8.96 10.52 -1.85
C PHE A 110 -9.75 10.24 -3.14
N ASP A 111 -9.76 11.19 -4.08
CA ASP A 111 -10.49 11.06 -5.34
C ASP A 111 -9.88 9.96 -6.22
N ARG A 112 -8.55 9.76 -6.17
CA ARG A 112 -7.87 8.68 -6.89
C ARG A 112 -8.42 7.31 -6.56
N VAL A 113 -8.51 6.98 -5.28
CA VAL A 113 -8.99 5.67 -4.81
C VAL A 113 -10.45 5.45 -5.22
N GLN A 114 -11.29 6.47 -5.03
CA GLN A 114 -12.71 6.35 -5.36
C GLN A 114 -12.95 6.24 -6.86
N LEU A 115 -12.33 7.10 -7.66
CA LEU A 115 -12.49 7.09 -9.11
C LEU A 115 -11.93 5.80 -9.72
N ALA A 116 -10.76 5.34 -9.29
CA ALA A 116 -10.20 4.08 -9.77
C ALA A 116 -11.15 2.90 -9.55
N GLU A 117 -11.78 2.80 -8.38
CA GLU A 117 -12.76 1.75 -8.09
C GLU A 117 -14.03 1.89 -8.94
N VAL A 118 -14.56 3.10 -9.11
CA VAL A 118 -15.73 3.32 -9.99
C VAL A 118 -15.42 2.90 -11.43
N LEU A 119 -14.26 3.29 -11.96
CA LEU A 119 -13.83 2.93 -13.31
C LEU A 119 -13.65 1.41 -13.46
N ARG A 120 -13.04 0.75 -12.47
CA ARG A 120 -12.86 -0.70 -12.43
C ARG A 120 -14.19 -1.43 -12.53
N VAL A 121 -15.17 -1.06 -11.71
CA VAL A 121 -16.52 -1.66 -11.75
C VAL A 121 -17.23 -1.35 -13.08
N CYS A 122 -17.07 -0.13 -13.60
CA CYS A 122 -17.66 0.24 -14.88
C CYS A 122 -17.10 -0.58 -16.05
N ARG A 123 -15.82 -0.96 -16.02
CA ARG A 123 -15.17 -1.81 -17.03
C ARG A 123 -15.56 -3.29 -16.93
N THR A 124 -15.83 -3.80 -15.73
CA THR A 124 -16.14 -5.22 -15.51
C THR A 124 -17.62 -5.55 -15.62
N THR A 125 -18.50 -4.55 -15.64
CA THR A 125 -19.96 -4.72 -15.73
C THR A 125 -20.49 -4.44 -17.14
N SER A 126 -21.66 -4.98 -17.45
CA SER A 126 -22.22 -4.90 -18.81
C SER A 126 -22.80 -3.52 -19.11
N ASN A 127 -23.29 -2.82 -18.09
CA ASN A 127 -23.97 -1.51 -18.20
C ASN A 127 -23.92 -0.72 -16.88
N LEU A 128 -24.24 0.58 -16.95
CA LEU A 128 -24.28 1.49 -15.80
C LEU A 128 -25.22 1.06 -14.66
N SER A 129 -26.31 0.36 -14.98
CA SER A 129 -27.25 -0.12 -13.95
C SER A 129 -26.64 -1.25 -13.13
N GLU A 130 -25.88 -2.15 -13.75
CA GLU A 130 -25.11 -3.17 -13.05
C GLU A 130 -23.98 -2.55 -12.22
N ALA A 131 -23.21 -1.63 -12.81
CA ALA A 131 -22.16 -0.90 -12.10
C ALA A 131 -22.70 -0.23 -10.83
N GLY A 132 -23.84 0.46 -10.96
CA GLY A 132 -24.51 1.11 -9.85
C GLY A 132 -24.96 0.15 -8.75
N ARG A 133 -25.50 -1.02 -9.10
CA ARG A 133 -25.89 -2.05 -8.11
C ARG A 133 -24.70 -2.58 -7.32
N VAL A 134 -23.55 -2.75 -7.98
CA VAL A 134 -22.30 -3.17 -7.33
C VAL A 134 -21.79 -2.07 -6.40
N LEU A 135 -21.62 -0.84 -6.91
CA LEU A 135 -21.05 0.28 -6.13
C LEU A 135 -21.93 0.71 -4.95
N PHE A 136 -23.25 0.56 -5.06
CA PHE A 136 -24.19 1.02 -4.06
C PHE A 136 -24.93 -0.11 -3.33
N ALA A 137 -24.42 -1.35 -3.40
CA ALA A 137 -25.06 -2.58 -2.90
C ALA A 137 -25.70 -2.46 -1.51
N VAL A 138 -25.03 -1.81 -0.56
CA VAL A 138 -25.55 -1.61 0.80
C VAL A 138 -26.55 -0.43 0.89
N SER A 139 -26.23 0.70 0.24
CA SER A 139 -27.04 1.92 0.37
C SER A 139 -28.38 1.82 -0.35
N ARG A 140 -28.46 0.99 -1.40
CA ARG A 140 -29.68 0.80 -2.20
C ARG A 140 -30.79 0.06 -1.46
N GLU A 141 -30.45 -0.81 -0.50
CA GLU A 141 -31.42 -1.55 0.32
C GLU A 141 -32.25 -0.62 1.21
N LYS A 142 -31.68 0.54 1.56
CA LYS A 142 -32.30 1.53 2.45
C LYS A 142 -33.09 2.61 1.71
N LYS A 143 -33.14 2.58 0.36
CA LYS A 143 -33.77 3.62 -0.46
C LYS A 143 -35.06 3.14 -1.12
N LYS A 144 -36.10 3.99 -1.07
CA LYS A 144 -37.44 3.73 -1.63
C LYS A 144 -37.48 3.84 -3.15
N THR A 145 -36.63 4.71 -3.72
CA THR A 145 -36.38 4.85 -5.16
C THR A 145 -34.88 4.92 -5.38
N THR A 146 -34.40 4.13 -6.33
CA THR A 146 -32.96 3.96 -6.53
C THR A 146 -32.63 4.15 -8.01
N ASN A 147 -31.97 5.26 -8.34
CA ASN A 147 -31.41 5.52 -9.67
C ASN A 147 -29.88 5.47 -9.59
N ASP A 148 -29.35 4.29 -9.35
CA ASP A 148 -27.91 4.07 -9.17
C ASP A 148 -27.13 4.37 -10.45
N ALA A 149 -27.70 4.08 -11.63
CA ALA A 149 -27.08 4.37 -12.92
C ALA A 149 -26.82 5.89 -13.11
N ASP A 150 -27.80 6.74 -12.76
CA ASP A 150 -27.65 8.18 -12.82
C ASP A 150 -26.59 8.70 -11.84
N ARG A 151 -26.52 8.10 -10.65
CA ARG A 151 -25.49 8.45 -9.65
C ARG A 151 -24.09 8.14 -10.14
N VAL A 152 -23.88 6.97 -10.76
CA VAL A 152 -22.59 6.61 -11.37
C VAL A 152 -22.26 7.58 -12.51
N ARG A 153 -23.22 7.88 -13.40
CA ARG A 153 -23.01 8.81 -14.52
C ARG A 153 -22.60 10.20 -14.04
N LYS A 154 -23.32 10.77 -13.07
CA LYS A 154 -23.00 12.09 -12.50
C LYS A 154 -21.64 12.11 -11.82
N TYR A 155 -21.27 11.01 -11.16
CA TYR A 155 -19.95 10.88 -10.55
C TYR A 155 -18.83 10.91 -11.61
N LEU A 156 -18.95 10.12 -12.68
CA LEU A 156 -17.96 10.11 -13.77
C LEU A 156 -17.85 11.48 -14.47
N MET A 157 -18.97 12.14 -14.72
CA MET A 157 -19.00 13.48 -15.33
C MET A 157 -18.27 14.55 -14.51
N ARG A 158 -18.24 14.45 -13.17
CA ARG A 158 -17.47 15.37 -12.31
C ARG A 158 -15.97 15.35 -12.63
N PHE A 159 -15.47 14.22 -13.11
CA PHE A 159 -14.07 14.03 -13.51
C PHE A 159 -13.87 14.14 -15.02
N GLY A 160 -14.89 14.56 -15.78
CA GLY A 160 -14.81 14.64 -17.24
C GLY A 160 -14.78 13.27 -17.95
N VAL A 161 -15.11 12.18 -17.25
CA VAL A 161 -15.14 10.84 -17.83
C VAL A 161 -16.51 10.55 -18.43
N ASP A 162 -16.54 10.22 -19.72
CA ASP A 162 -17.73 9.70 -20.38
C ASP A 162 -17.73 8.16 -20.32
N TYR A 163 -18.82 7.58 -19.80
CA TYR A 163 -19.01 6.13 -19.71
C TYR A 163 -19.01 5.46 -21.10
N ASP A 164 -19.60 6.11 -22.11
CA ASP A 164 -19.65 5.54 -23.46
C ASP A 164 -18.27 5.57 -24.11
N ALA A 165 -17.43 6.56 -23.77
CA ALA A 165 -16.03 6.60 -24.19
C ALA A 165 -15.19 5.51 -23.49
N LEU A 166 -15.41 5.29 -22.18
CA LEU A 166 -14.75 4.25 -21.40
C LEU A 166 -14.91 2.85 -22.03
N ARG A 167 -16.07 2.58 -22.64
CA ARG A 167 -16.39 1.29 -23.27
C ARG A 167 -15.74 1.08 -24.64
N ARG A 168 -15.29 2.14 -25.32
CA ARG A 168 -14.65 2.04 -26.66
C ARG A 168 -13.14 1.78 -26.60
N VAL A 169 -12.53 1.90 -25.43
CA VAL A 169 -11.09 1.68 -25.20
C VAL A 169 -10.78 0.21 -24.83
N GLY A 170 -11.73 -0.72 -25.06
CA GLY A 170 -11.59 -2.16 -24.82
C GLY A 170 -11.44 -2.95 -26.10
#